data_AF-A0A397VH63-F1
#
_entry.id   AF-A0A397VH63-F1
#
_cell.length_a   1.000
_cell.length_b   1.000
_cell.length_c   1.000
_cell.angle_alpha   90.00
_cell.angle_beta   90.00
_cell.angle_gamma   90.00
#
_symmetry.space_group_name_H-M   'P 1'
#
loop_
_entity.id
_entity.type
_entity.pdbx_description
1 polymer ?
#
loop_
_entity_poly.entity_id
_entity_poly.type
_entity_poly.pdbx_seq_one_letter_code
_entity_poly.pdbx_strand_id
1 'polypeptide(L)'
;MDEMKNIGVKFHYWQENSNWNSTPLMGEDKLIVLKNFDLNPIFPEERANLIRNLWNNFYELYENLKNSNISGDIFKQKAKTWLQLFLTPSIGQYNTHTFKKGFYRPADVTPYIHVLVFHVPEFLNEHHRFGIAAFSCSGVEKKTISTDIKNDQNQEFIVEKIGRINEPIGLTSKNDPGGTF
;
A
#
# COMPACT_ATOMS: atom_id res chain seq x y z
N MET A 1 -1.37 19.15 -0.31
CA MET A 1 -1.77 17.78 0.11
C MET A 1 -2.76 17.14 -0.86
N ASP A 2 -3.12 17.91 -1.89
CA ASP A 2 -3.93 17.49 -3.03
C ASP A 2 -3.26 16.40 -3.86
N GLU A 3 -1.94 16.20 -3.74
CA GLU A 3 -1.22 15.30 -4.63
C GLU A 3 -1.65 13.83 -4.55
N MET A 4 -1.93 13.30 -3.34
CA MET A 4 -2.50 11.95 -3.22
C MET A 4 -3.86 11.85 -3.93
N LYS A 5 -4.70 12.88 -3.78
CA LYS A 5 -6.01 12.95 -4.45
C LYS A 5 -5.87 13.12 -5.96
N ASN A 6 -4.89 13.90 -6.42
CA ASN A 6 -4.60 14.17 -7.83
C ASN A 6 -4.23 12.88 -8.57
N ILE A 7 -3.46 12.00 -7.92
CA ILE A 7 -3.09 10.69 -8.46
C ILE A 7 -4.16 9.61 -8.19
N GLY A 8 -5.32 9.98 -7.63
CA GLY A 8 -6.45 9.08 -7.40
C GLY A 8 -6.34 8.19 -6.17
N VAL A 9 -5.42 8.47 -5.25
CA VAL A 9 -5.18 7.69 -4.02
C VAL A 9 -6.01 8.25 -2.87
N LYS A 10 -6.85 7.40 -2.26
CA LYS A 10 -7.67 7.75 -1.08
C LYS A 10 -6.88 7.51 0.20
N PHE A 11 -6.00 8.45 0.53
CA PHE A 11 -5.22 8.42 1.76
C PHE A 11 -5.52 9.64 2.63
N HIS A 12 -5.99 9.41 3.86
CA HIS A 12 -6.35 10.45 4.81
C HIS A 12 -5.56 10.28 6.10
N TYR A 13 -5.29 11.41 6.76
CA TYR A 13 -4.76 11.42 8.12
C TYR A 13 -5.58 12.34 9.01
N TRP A 14 -5.65 11.99 10.28
CA TRP A 14 -6.35 12.77 11.30
C TRP A 14 -5.52 12.75 12.59
N GLN A 15 -5.78 13.71 13.47
CA GLN A 15 -5.13 13.75 14.77
C GLN A 15 -6.12 13.32 15.84
N GLU A 16 -5.71 12.40 16.71
CA GLU A 16 -6.49 11.91 17.84
C GLU A 16 -5.58 11.89 19.07
N ASN A 17 -5.97 12.60 20.14
CA ASN A 17 -5.17 12.70 21.37
C ASN A 17 -3.70 13.07 21.12
N SER A 18 -3.46 14.07 20.27
CA SER A 18 -2.12 14.50 19.82
C SER A 18 -1.33 13.52 18.96
N ASN A 19 -1.83 12.31 18.73
CA ASN A 19 -1.24 11.32 17.83
C ASN A 19 -1.79 11.48 16.41
N TRP A 20 -0.91 11.40 15.41
CA TRP A 20 -1.32 11.35 14.01
C TRP A 20 -1.69 9.93 13.63
N ASN A 21 -2.91 9.75 13.14
CA ASN A 21 -3.42 8.51 12.59
C ASN A 21 -3.61 8.67 11.08
N SER A 22 -3.65 7.54 10.37
CA SER A 22 -3.89 7.51 8.93
C SER A 22 -4.67 6.29 8.50
N THR A 23 -5.36 6.42 7.36
CA THR A 23 -5.96 5.27 6.69
C THR A 23 -4.86 4.35 6.16
N PRO A 24 -5.04 3.01 6.18
CA PRO A 24 -4.09 2.10 5.56
C PRO A 24 -3.89 2.43 4.08
N LEU A 25 -2.62 2.49 3.65
CA LEU A 25 -2.31 2.60 2.22
C LEU A 25 -2.34 1.20 1.61
N MET A 26 -3.31 0.93 0.74
CA MET A 26 -3.53 -0.41 0.17
C MET A 26 -2.49 -0.75 -0.89
N GLY A 27 -2.35 -2.04 -1.23
CA GLY A 27 -1.30 -2.52 -2.13
C GLY A 27 -1.26 -1.82 -3.49
N GLU A 28 -2.42 -1.59 -4.11
CA GLU A 28 -2.53 -0.87 -5.39
C GLU A 28 -2.19 0.61 -5.24
N ASP A 29 -2.71 1.26 -4.20
CA ASP A 29 -2.42 2.66 -3.91
C ASP A 29 -0.92 2.90 -3.66
N LYS A 30 -0.22 1.98 -2.97
CA LYS A 30 1.24 2.05 -2.79
C LYS A 30 1.98 2.14 -4.13
N LEU A 31 1.51 1.41 -5.14
CA LEU A 31 2.12 1.42 -6.48
C LEU A 31 1.82 2.73 -7.21
N ILE A 32 0.60 3.25 -7.09
CA ILE A 32 0.23 4.54 -7.68
C ILE A 32 1.09 5.66 -7.08
N VAL A 33 1.25 5.69 -5.75
CA VAL A 33 2.14 6.64 -5.07
C VAL A 33 3.58 6.50 -5.56
N LEU A 34 4.12 5.27 -5.56
CA LEU A 34 5.49 5.01 -5.98
C LEU A 34 5.77 5.54 -7.39
N LYS A 35 4.81 5.41 -8.31
CA LYS A 35 4.97 5.80 -9.72
C LYS A 35 4.69 7.27 -9.97
N ASN A 36 3.58 7.78 -9.44
CA ASN A 36 2.96 8.99 -9.96
C ASN A 36 3.05 10.20 -9.03
N PHE A 37 3.38 10.00 -7.75
CA PHE A 37 3.38 11.09 -6.78
C PHE A 37 4.40 12.19 -7.13
N ASP A 38 3.94 13.43 -7.32
CA ASP A 38 4.85 14.54 -7.57
C ASP A 38 5.60 14.96 -6.28
N LEU A 39 6.92 14.96 -6.35
CA LEU A 39 7.81 15.30 -5.24
C LEU A 39 8.20 16.79 -5.23
N ASN A 40 8.02 17.50 -6.35
CA ASN A 40 8.38 18.92 -6.48
C ASN A 40 7.65 19.84 -5.48
N PRO A 41 6.39 19.58 -5.09
CA PRO A 41 5.72 20.39 -4.07
C PRO A 41 6.34 20.30 -2.68
N ILE A 42 7.18 19.28 -2.40
CA ILE A 42 7.72 18.99 -1.06
C ILE A 42 9.24 19.20 -1.00
N PHE A 43 9.92 19.02 -2.13
CA PHE A 43 11.38 19.09 -2.20
C PHE A 43 11.85 20.02 -3.32
N PRO A 44 13.02 20.66 -3.16
CA PRO A 44 13.70 21.32 -4.27
C PRO A 44 13.92 20.34 -5.43
N GLU A 45 13.88 20.83 -6.67
CA GLU A 45 13.93 20.02 -7.89
C GLU A 45 15.09 19.00 -7.90
N GLU A 46 16.32 19.43 -7.54
CA GLU A 46 17.48 18.52 -7.45
C GLU A 46 17.19 17.34 -6.50
N ARG A 47 16.59 17.60 -5.34
CA ARG A 47 16.28 16.56 -4.35
C ARG A 47 15.09 15.70 -4.79
N ALA A 48 14.07 16.30 -5.39
CA ALA A 48 12.92 15.59 -5.94
C ALA A 48 13.37 14.58 -7.00
N ASN A 49 14.26 15.01 -7.93
CA ASN A 49 14.81 14.16 -8.98
C ASN A 49 15.63 12.99 -8.42
N LEU A 50 16.43 13.22 -7.38
CA LEU A 50 17.18 12.14 -6.70
C LEU A 50 16.23 11.10 -6.11
N ILE A 51 15.22 11.53 -5.34
CA ILE A 51 14.25 10.61 -4.71
C ILE A 51 13.44 9.87 -5.80
N ARG A 52 13.01 10.57 -6.85
CA ARG A 52 12.32 10.00 -8.01
C ARG A 52 13.17 8.91 -8.68
N ASN A 53 14.46 9.15 -8.87
CA ASN A 53 15.38 8.14 -9.41
C ASN A 53 15.45 6.90 -8.50
N LEU A 54 15.57 7.08 -7.18
CA LEU A 54 15.55 5.98 -6.22
C LEU A 54 14.25 5.16 -6.29
N TRP A 55 13.10 5.83 -6.38
CA TRP A 55 11.78 5.21 -6.48
C TRP A 55 11.58 4.46 -7.81
N ASN A 56 12.03 5.05 -8.91
CA ASN A 56 11.93 4.43 -10.24
C ASN A 56 12.78 3.15 -10.33
N ASN A 57 14.01 3.18 -9.81
CA ASN A 57 14.86 1.99 -9.77
C ASN A 57 14.26 0.90 -8.85
N PHE A 58 13.63 1.28 -7.73
CA PHE A 58 12.90 0.32 -6.89
C PHE A 58 11.70 -0.29 -7.61
N TYR A 59 10.92 0.55 -8.30
CA TYR A 59 9.77 0.09 -9.10
C TYR A 59 10.20 -0.87 -10.21
N GLU A 60 11.34 -0.62 -10.85
CA GLU A 60 11.91 -1.54 -11.84
C GLU A 60 12.22 -2.92 -11.23
N LEU A 61 12.80 -2.97 -10.02
CA LEU A 61 12.99 -4.24 -9.31
C LEU A 61 11.65 -4.95 -9.06
N TYR A 62 10.64 -4.20 -8.63
CA TYR A 62 9.30 -4.76 -8.41
C TYR A 62 8.68 -5.35 -9.69
N GLU A 63 8.80 -4.67 -10.83
CA GLU A 63 8.32 -5.21 -12.11
C GLU A 63 9.13 -6.41 -12.57
N ASN A 64 10.45 -6.41 -12.32
CA ASN A 64 11.31 -7.57 -12.62
C ASN A 64 10.89 -8.82 -11.82
N LEU A 65 10.45 -8.68 -10.56
CA LEU A 65 9.94 -9.82 -9.77
C LEU A 65 8.73 -10.51 -10.42
N LYS A 66 7.95 -9.78 -11.21
CA LYS A 66 6.78 -10.31 -11.93
C LYS A 66 7.15 -10.93 -13.28
N ASN A 67 8.31 -10.60 -13.81
CA ASN A 67 8.77 -11.10 -15.09
C ASN A 67 9.32 -12.52 -14.93
N SER A 68 8.61 -13.51 -15.47
CA SER A 68 9.03 -14.92 -15.42
C SER A 68 10.36 -15.22 -16.11
N ASN A 69 10.84 -14.29 -16.95
CA ASN A 69 12.04 -14.47 -17.77
C ASN A 69 13.28 -13.77 -17.20
N ILE A 70 13.17 -13.07 -16.05
CA ILE A 70 14.34 -12.42 -15.44
C ILE A 70 15.30 -13.48 -14.88
N SER A 71 16.59 -13.37 -15.18
CA SER A 71 17.59 -14.21 -14.51
C SER A 71 17.94 -13.64 -13.14
N GLY A 72 18.28 -14.50 -12.19
CA GLY A 72 18.75 -14.07 -10.88
C GLY A 72 19.99 -13.20 -10.96
N ASP A 73 20.90 -13.45 -11.91
CA ASP A 73 22.11 -12.64 -12.09
C ASP A 73 21.82 -11.21 -12.57
N ILE A 74 20.90 -11.05 -13.53
CA ILE A 74 20.47 -9.72 -13.99
C ILE A 74 19.75 -9.00 -12.85
N PHE A 75 18.87 -9.71 -12.12
CA PHE A 75 18.16 -9.14 -10.98
C PHE A 75 19.16 -8.68 -9.90
N LYS A 76 20.15 -9.50 -9.55
CA LYS A 76 21.19 -9.20 -8.55
C LYS A 76 21.96 -7.93 -8.90
N GLN A 77 22.34 -7.78 -10.17
CA GLN A 77 23.03 -6.58 -10.63
C GLN A 77 22.18 -5.33 -10.44
N LYS A 78 20.92 -5.36 -10.89
CA LYS A 78 19.98 -4.24 -10.70
C LYS A 78 19.73 -3.94 -9.22
N ALA A 79 19.53 -4.98 -8.41
CA ALA A 79 19.27 -4.84 -6.97
C ALA A 79 20.46 -4.25 -6.22
N LYS A 80 21.69 -4.65 -6.57
CA LYS A 80 22.90 -4.04 -6.01
C LYS A 80 23.09 -2.60 -6.43
N THR A 81 22.84 -2.26 -7.70
CA THR A 81 22.88 -0.86 -8.17
C THR A 81 21.87 0.00 -7.41
N TRP A 82 20.66 -0.50 -7.22
CA TRP A 82 19.65 0.20 -6.42
C TRP A 82 20.09 0.33 -4.94
N LEU A 83 20.66 -0.72 -4.34
CA LEU A 83 21.15 -0.66 -2.96
C LEU A 83 22.30 0.36 -2.81
N GLN A 84 23.20 0.46 -3.79
CA GLN A 84 24.25 1.49 -3.80
C GLN A 84 23.65 2.89 -3.83
N LEU A 85 22.62 3.12 -4.67
CA LEU A 85 21.89 4.38 -4.68
C LEU A 85 21.22 4.64 -3.32
N PHE A 86 20.54 3.65 -2.74
CA PHE A 86 19.91 3.74 -1.41
C PHE A 86 20.91 4.13 -0.31
N LEU A 87 22.15 3.66 -0.41
CA LEU A 87 23.24 3.92 0.53
C LEU A 87 24.08 5.17 0.20
N THR A 88 23.63 6.04 -0.71
CA THR A 88 24.37 7.27 -1.04
C THR A 88 24.58 8.10 0.23
N PRO A 89 25.84 8.33 0.64
CA PRO A 89 26.14 9.04 1.87
C PRO A 89 25.84 10.54 1.73
N SER A 90 25.59 11.20 2.86
CA SER A 90 25.63 12.66 2.89
C SER A 90 27.07 13.14 2.70
N ILE A 91 27.25 14.23 1.97
CA ILE A 91 28.56 14.81 1.66
C ILE A 91 28.60 16.24 2.20
N GLY A 92 29.76 16.64 2.71
CA GLY A 92 29.98 17.97 3.30
C GLY A 92 29.75 18.01 4.80
N GLN A 93 30.07 19.16 5.40
CA GLN A 93 29.90 19.39 6.83
C GLN A 93 28.46 19.79 7.13
N TYR A 94 27.93 19.35 8.27
CA TYR A 94 26.58 19.74 8.68
C TYR A 94 26.46 21.27 8.83
N ASN A 95 25.29 21.80 8.48
CA ASN A 95 24.95 23.23 8.56
C ASN A 95 25.79 24.16 7.66
N THR A 96 26.43 23.64 6.60
CA THR A 96 27.11 24.44 5.58
C THR A 96 26.34 24.45 4.25
N HIS A 97 26.61 25.46 3.41
CA HIS A 97 26.06 25.53 2.05
C HIS A 97 26.57 24.41 1.12
N THR A 98 27.64 23.72 1.50
CA THR A 98 28.21 22.58 0.78
C THR A 98 27.59 21.24 1.18
N PHE A 99 26.72 21.22 2.21
CA PHE A 99 26.08 20.00 2.67
C PHE A 99 25.08 19.48 1.64
N LYS A 100 25.34 18.27 1.13
CA LYS A 100 24.39 17.51 0.31
C LYS A 100 23.91 16.30 1.10
N LYS A 101 22.63 16.30 1.47
CA LYS A 101 22.01 15.17 2.17
C LYS A 101 21.97 13.94 1.25
N GLY A 102 22.48 12.82 1.75
CA GLY A 102 22.39 11.53 1.09
C GLY A 102 21.00 10.91 1.22
N PHE A 103 20.95 9.58 1.13
CA PHE A 103 19.74 8.80 1.38
C PHE A 103 19.82 8.14 2.76
N TYR A 104 20.06 6.83 2.79
CA TYR A 104 20.00 6.01 4.00
C TYR A 104 21.37 5.43 4.34
N ARG A 105 21.53 4.99 5.59
CA ARG A 105 22.76 4.39 6.09
C ARG A 105 22.67 2.87 6.02
N PRO A 106 23.80 2.15 6.10
CA PRO A 106 23.80 0.69 6.20
C PRO A 106 22.93 0.16 7.35
N ALA A 107 22.87 0.87 8.48
CA ALA A 107 22.03 0.52 9.63
C ALA A 107 20.52 0.63 9.36
N ASP A 108 20.11 1.35 8.31
CA ASP A 108 18.71 1.54 7.94
C ASP A 108 18.24 0.46 6.93
N VAL A 109 19.10 -0.50 6.57
CA VAL A 109 18.75 -1.65 5.73
C VAL A 109 17.87 -2.61 6.51
N THR A 110 16.62 -2.75 6.09
CA THR A 110 15.66 -3.66 6.72
C THR A 110 15.89 -5.12 6.29
N PRO A 111 15.38 -6.11 7.04
CA PRO A 111 15.44 -7.52 6.63
C PRO A 111 14.85 -7.77 5.24
N TYR A 112 13.77 -7.07 4.86
CA TYR A 112 13.18 -7.20 3.53
C TYR A 112 14.10 -6.71 2.41
N ILE A 113 14.84 -5.61 2.63
CA ILE A 113 15.83 -5.14 1.67
C ILE A 113 16.97 -6.16 1.54
N HIS A 114 17.42 -6.72 2.66
CA HIS A 114 18.46 -7.75 2.65
C HIS A 114 18.02 -8.98 1.82
N VAL A 115 16.82 -9.50 2.07
CA VAL A 115 16.25 -10.62 1.31
C VAL A 115 16.11 -10.26 -0.18
N LEU A 116 15.61 -9.07 -0.49
CA LEU A 116 15.47 -8.59 -1.87
C LEU A 116 16.79 -8.58 -2.65
N VAL A 117 17.89 -8.14 -2.02
CA VAL A 117 19.16 -7.95 -2.72
C VAL A 117 19.99 -9.24 -2.76
N PHE A 118 19.95 -10.03 -1.71
CA PHE A 118 20.87 -11.16 -1.54
C PHE A 118 20.24 -12.52 -1.78
N HIS A 119 18.96 -12.72 -1.48
CA HIS A 119 18.31 -14.04 -1.55
C HIS A 119 17.33 -14.20 -2.71
N VAL A 120 16.61 -13.14 -3.10
CA VAL A 120 15.74 -13.17 -4.28
C VAL A 120 16.48 -13.60 -5.56
N PRO A 121 17.73 -13.14 -5.84
CA PRO A 121 18.49 -13.65 -6.97
C PRO A 121 18.69 -15.17 -6.97
N GLU A 122 19.04 -15.74 -5.82
CA GLU A 122 19.27 -17.18 -5.65
C GLU A 122 17.95 -17.93 -5.88
N PHE A 123 16.88 -17.43 -5.28
CA PHE A 123 15.53 -17.95 -5.45
C PHE A 123 15.09 -17.95 -6.91
N LEU A 124 15.33 -16.86 -7.64
CA LEU A 124 15.01 -16.77 -9.07
C LEU A 124 15.76 -17.80 -9.90
N ASN A 125 17.04 -18.06 -9.59
CA ASN A 125 17.81 -19.06 -10.31
C ASN A 125 17.29 -20.48 -10.05
N GLU A 126 17.00 -20.81 -8.79
CA GLU A 126 16.53 -22.14 -8.38
C GLU A 126 15.07 -22.43 -8.81
N HIS A 127 14.22 -21.40 -8.83
CA HIS A 127 12.78 -21.54 -9.03
C HIS A 127 12.23 -20.78 -10.26
N HIS A 128 13.10 -20.44 -11.22
CA HIS A 128 12.75 -19.68 -12.44
C HIS A 128 11.48 -20.21 -13.13
N ARG A 129 11.28 -21.53 -13.17
CA ARG A 129 10.13 -22.18 -13.83
C ARG A 129 8.78 -21.75 -13.26
N PHE A 130 8.71 -21.45 -11.97
CA PHE A 130 7.47 -21.10 -11.29
C PHE A 130 7.30 -19.60 -11.11
N GLY A 131 8.41 -18.85 -11.14
CA GLY A 131 8.43 -17.43 -10.84
C GLY A 131 8.09 -17.12 -9.38
N ILE A 132 8.38 -15.91 -8.92
CA ILE A 132 8.16 -15.50 -7.52
C ILE A 132 6.66 -15.39 -7.17
N ALA A 133 5.82 -15.03 -8.14
CA ALA A 133 4.39 -14.87 -7.90
C ALA A 133 3.70 -16.16 -7.41
N ALA A 134 4.18 -17.33 -7.85
CA ALA A 134 3.66 -18.63 -7.43
C ALA A 134 3.83 -18.90 -5.92
N PHE A 135 4.79 -18.23 -5.28
CA PHE A 135 5.07 -18.34 -3.85
C PHE A 135 4.50 -17.17 -3.04
N SER A 136 3.75 -16.27 -3.68
CA SER A 136 3.14 -15.14 -2.99
C SER A 136 1.94 -15.56 -2.14
N CYS A 137 1.82 -14.98 -0.95
CA CYS A 137 0.65 -15.18 -0.07
C CYS A 137 -0.59 -14.40 -0.52
N SER A 138 -0.56 -13.76 -1.71
CA SER A 138 -1.67 -12.94 -2.22
C SER A 138 -3.00 -13.71 -2.32
N GLY A 139 -2.95 -15.02 -2.58
CA GLY A 139 -4.14 -15.88 -2.61
C GLY A 139 -4.76 -16.13 -1.24
N VAL A 140 -3.97 -16.04 -0.16
CA VAL A 140 -4.44 -16.19 1.23
C VAL A 140 -5.11 -14.89 1.69
N GLU A 141 -4.48 -13.74 1.44
CA GLU A 141 -5.00 -12.42 1.83
C GLU A 141 -6.34 -12.10 1.17
N LYS A 142 -6.49 -12.44 -0.13
CA LYS A 142 -7.76 -12.26 -0.87
C LYS A 142 -8.91 -13.10 -0.30
N LYS A 143 -8.60 -14.27 0.25
CA LYS A 143 -9.61 -15.12 0.88
C LYS A 143 -10.11 -14.50 2.18
N THR A 144 -9.20 -13.95 3.01
CA THR A 144 -9.56 -13.28 4.26
C THR A 144 -10.51 -12.10 4.01
N ILE A 145 -10.20 -11.23 3.05
CA ILE A 145 -11.07 -10.11 2.66
C ILE A 145 -12.44 -10.60 2.17
N SER A 146 -12.49 -11.68 1.39
CA SER A 146 -13.76 -12.24 0.93
C SER A 146 -14.60 -12.87 2.05
N THR A 147 -13.97 -13.50 3.04
CA THR A 147 -14.67 -14.02 4.23
C THR A 147 -15.18 -12.90 5.12
N ASP A 148 -14.41 -11.83 5.31
CA ASP A 148 -14.81 -10.68 6.14
C ASP A 148 -16.00 -9.95 5.50
N ILE A 149 -15.96 -9.69 4.18
CA ILE A 149 -17.09 -9.10 3.44
C ILE A 149 -18.36 -9.97 3.54
N LYS A 150 -18.23 -11.30 3.45
CA LYS A 150 -19.38 -12.21 3.58
C LYS A 150 -19.93 -12.20 5.01
N ASN A 151 -19.07 -12.07 6.01
CA ASN A 151 -19.49 -12.00 7.40
C ASN A 151 -20.21 -10.67 7.70
N ASP A 152 -19.71 -9.55 7.17
CA ASP A 152 -20.36 -8.24 7.30
C ASP A 152 -21.71 -8.20 6.58
N GLN A 153 -21.81 -8.72 5.35
CA GLN A 153 -23.10 -8.85 4.65
C GLN A 153 -24.10 -9.76 5.37
N ASN A 154 -23.62 -10.85 5.98
CA ASN A 154 -24.46 -11.70 6.80
C ASN A 154 -24.92 -11.01 8.09
N GLN A 155 -24.08 -10.18 8.71
CA GLN A 155 -24.45 -9.38 9.88
C GLN A 155 -25.51 -8.33 9.53
N GLU A 156 -25.32 -7.56 8.45
CA GLU A 156 -26.29 -6.58 7.97
C GLU A 156 -27.64 -7.23 7.63
N PHE A 157 -27.62 -8.38 6.95
CA PHE A 157 -28.84 -9.15 6.64
C PHE A 157 -29.56 -9.65 7.90
N ILE A 158 -28.82 -10.10 8.92
CA ILE A 158 -29.40 -10.52 10.20
C ILE A 158 -30.04 -9.34 10.94
N VAL A 159 -29.36 -8.18 10.98
CA VAL A 159 -29.87 -6.96 11.62
C VAL A 159 -31.13 -6.45 10.91
N GLU A 160 -31.16 -6.45 9.58
CA GLU A 160 -32.33 -6.08 8.79
C GLU A 160 -33.53 -6.99 9.08
N LYS A 161 -33.29 -8.31 9.17
CA LYS A 161 -34.35 -9.29 9.43
C LYS A 161 -34.90 -9.18 10.85
N ILE A 162 -34.05 -8.92 11.84
CA ILE A 162 -34.49 -8.67 13.23
C ILE A 162 -35.26 -7.35 13.33
N GLY A 163 -34.84 -6.30 12.60
CA GLY A 163 -35.54 -5.03 12.53
C GLY A 163 -36.98 -5.15 12.01
N ARG A 164 -37.20 -5.97 10.97
CA ARG A 164 -38.55 -6.21 10.42
C ARG A 164 -39.45 -7.08 11.30
N ILE A 165 -38.90 -7.90 12.20
CA ILE A 165 -39.70 -8.73 13.13
C ILE A 165 -40.28 -7.90 14.28
N ASN A 166 -39.68 -6.73 14.56
CA ASN A 166 -40.09 -5.84 15.65
C ASN A 166 -41.10 -4.75 15.22
N GLU A 167 -41.63 -4.77 13.99
CA GLU A 167 -42.76 -3.92 13.63
C GLU A 167 -44.06 -4.48 14.25
N PRO A 168 -44.79 -3.71 15.07
CA PRO A 168 -45.99 -4.20 15.72
C PRO A 168 -47.07 -4.51 14.68
N ILE A 169 -47.54 -5.77 14.69
CA ILE A 169 -48.70 -6.20 13.91
C ILE A 169 -49.90 -5.33 14.34
N GLY A 170 -50.25 -4.37 13.50
CA GLY A 170 -51.37 -3.46 13.74
C GLY A 170 -52.69 -4.23 13.83
N LEU A 171 -53.13 -4.52 15.05
CA LEU A 171 -54.50 -4.92 15.35
C LEU A 171 -55.40 -3.69 15.15
N THR A 172 -56.06 -3.60 13.99
CA THR A 172 -57.11 -2.60 13.76
C THR A 172 -58.38 -3.04 14.49
N SER A 173 -58.73 -2.36 15.58
CA SER A 173 -60.05 -2.51 16.21
C SER A 173 -61.11 -1.96 15.26
N LYS A 174 -62.07 -2.80 14.87
CA LYS A 174 -63.30 -2.37 14.18
C LYS A 174 -64.09 -1.43 15.10
N ASN A 175 -64.29 -0.19 14.68
CA ASN A 175 -65.32 0.69 15.23
C ASN A 175 -66.50 0.73 14.26
N ASP A 176 -67.66 0.30 14.74
CA ASP A 176 -68.97 0.40 14.09
C ASP A 176 -69.40 1.87 13.89
N PRO A 177 -70.03 2.21 12.76
CA PRO A 177 -70.70 3.50 12.58
C PRO A 177 -72.23 3.34 12.67
N GLY A 178 -72.89 4.10 13.54
CA GLY A 178 -74.37 4.16 13.54
C GLY A 178 -74.96 5.06 14.62
N GLY A 179 -75.10 6.36 14.33
CA GLY A 179 -75.80 7.33 15.18
C GLY A 179 -76.11 8.62 14.40
N THR A 180 -77.36 8.69 13.92
CA THR A 180 -78.12 9.70 13.15
C THR A 180 -77.86 11.19 13.42
N PHE A 181 -77.83 12.00 12.35
CA PHE A 181 -78.99 12.78 11.82
C PHE A 181 -78.87 12.92 10.29
#